data_AF-A0A2E0PVB4-F1
#
_entry.id   AF-A0A2E0PVB4-F1
#
_cell.length_a   1.000
_cell.length_b   1.000
_cell.length_c   1.000
_cell.angle_alpha   90.00
_cell.angle_beta   90.00
_cell.angle_gamma   90.00
#
_symmetry.space_group_name_H-M   'P 1'
#
loop_
_entity.id
_entity.type
_entity.pdbx_description
1 polymer ?
#
loop_
_entity_poly.entity_id
_entity_poly.type
_entity_poly.pdbx_seq_one_letter_code
_entity_poly.pdbx_strand_id
1 'polypeptide(L)' 'MNNIISCPICGYATTVDDSNLFRPFCSDRCRLIDLGKWVDEKYNITNFSKMDEEKNYSDLH' A
#
# COMPACT_ATOMS: atom_id res chain seq x y z
N MET A 1 4.00 19.04 -13.55
CA MET A 1 4.65 19.15 -12.23
C MET A 1 5.18 17.78 -11.87
N ASN A 2 6.48 17.65 -11.62
CA ASN A 2 7.05 16.38 -11.20
C ASN A 2 6.79 16.23 -9.71
N ASN A 3 5.85 15.35 -9.34
CA ASN A 3 5.61 15.03 -7.95
C ASN A 3 6.80 14.18 -7.48
N ILE A 4 7.58 14.72 -6.55
CA ILE A 4 8.68 14.00 -5.90
C ILE A 4 8.14 13.44 -4.57
N ILE A 5 8.32 12.15 -4.35
CA ILE A 5 7.93 11.43 -3.13
C ILE A 5 9.12 10.66 -2.56
N SER A 6 8.98 10.22 -1.31
CA SER A 6 9.94 9.31 -0.70
C SER A 6 9.63 7.85 -1.07
N CYS A 7 10.64 7.09 -1.49
CA CYS A 7 10.49 5.67 -1.75
C CYS A 7 10.11 4.94 -0.45
N PRO A 8 9.02 4.16 -0.42
CA PRO A 8 8.54 3.53 0.80
C PRO A 8 9.45 2.43 1.36
N ILE A 9 10.46 1.99 0.58
CA ILE A 9 11.38 0.91 0.97
C ILE A 9 12.70 1.42 1.51
N CYS A 10 13.26 2.48 0.93
CA CYS A 10 14.59 2.98 1.30
C CYS A 10 14.63 4.48 1.65
N GLY A 11 13.54 5.21 1.47
CA GLY A 11 13.45 6.65 1.75
C GLY A 11 14.04 7.57 0.69
N TYR A 12 14.60 7.04 -0.40
CA TYR A 12 15.19 7.87 -1.45
C TYR A 12 14.13 8.67 -2.21
N ALA A 13 14.45 9.91 -2.57
CA ALA A 13 13.54 10.77 -3.33
C ALA A 13 13.36 10.24 -4.77
N THR A 14 12.12 10.09 -5.22
CA THR A 14 11.80 9.59 -6.56
C THR A 14 10.61 10.33 -7.16
N THR A 15 10.51 10.33 -8.49
CA THR A 15 9.37 10.93 -9.18
C THR A 15 8.23 9.92 -9.37
N VAL A 16 6.99 10.41 -9.46
CA VAL A 16 5.79 9.59 -9.72
C VAL A 16 5.24 9.76 -11.14
N ASP A 17 6.04 10.27 -12.07
CA ASP A 17 5.67 10.42 -13.48
C ASP A 17 6.13 9.22 -14.34
N ASP A 18 5.80 9.27 -15.64
CA ASP A 18 6.05 8.16 -16.57
C ASP A 18 7.53 7.84 -16.82
N SER A 19 8.45 8.77 -16.50
CA SER A 19 9.89 8.49 -16.57
C SER A 19 10.36 7.46 -15.53
N ASN A 20 9.62 7.32 -14.42
CA ASN A 20 9.89 6.30 -13.40
C ASN A 20 9.00 5.06 -13.62
N LEU A 21 9.58 4.03 -14.23
CA LEU A 21 8.91 2.74 -14.48
C LEU A 21 8.63 1.95 -13.19
N PHE A 22 9.24 2.32 -12.07
CA PHE A 22 9.14 1.60 -10.80
C PHE A 22 8.33 2.37 -9.75
N ARG A 23 7.68 3.48 -10.11
CA ARG A 23 6.83 4.26 -9.20
C ARG A 23 5.87 3.36 -8.40
N PRO A 24 5.72 3.54 -7.07
CA PRO A 24 6.28 4.61 -6.22
C PRO A 24 7.71 4.36 -5.70
N PHE A 25 8.39 3.33 -6.20
CA PHE A 25 9.74 2.95 -5.77
C PHE A 25 10.82 3.70 -6.57
N CYS A 26 12.02 3.80 -5.99
CA CYS A 26 13.18 4.42 -6.66
C CYS A 26 13.89 3.49 -7.66
N SER A 27 13.61 2.18 -7.61
CA SER A 27 14.28 1.17 -8.43
C SER A 27 13.52 -0.16 -8.41
N ASP A 28 13.82 -1.04 -9.38
CA ASP A 28 13.27 -2.40 -9.43
C ASP A 28 13.63 -3.20 -8.17
N ARG A 29 14.84 -3.00 -7.61
CA ARG A 29 15.25 -3.62 -6.35
C ARG A 29 14.26 -3.32 -5.21
N CYS A 30 13.86 -2.05 -5.06
CA CYS A 30 12.90 -1.67 -4.02
C CYS A 30 11.52 -2.26 -4.27
N ARG A 31 11.06 -2.30 -5.53
CA ARG A 31 9.80 -2.97 -5.92
C ARG A 31 9.80 -4.45 -5.55
N LEU A 32 10.90 -5.16 -5.82
CA LEU A 32 11.04 -6.58 -5.50
C LEU A 32 11.12 -6.85 -3.98
N ILE A 33 11.78 -5.97 -3.22
CA ILE A 33 11.79 -6.07 -1.75
C ILE A 33 10.39 -5.89 -1.19
N ASP A 34 9.63 -4.91 -1.69
CA ASP A 34 8.24 -4.72 -1.26
C ASP A 34 7.39 -5.96 -1.53
N LEU A 35 7.51 -6.52 -2.74
CA LEU A 35 6.86 -7.78 -3.09
C LEU A 35 7.27 -8.92 -2.16
N GLY A 36 8.56 -9.03 -1.82
CA GLY A 36 9.05 -10.03 -0.86
C GLY A 36 8.40 -9.89 0.51
N LYS A 37 8.22 -8.66 1.02
CA LYS A 37 7.51 -8.43 2.29
C LYS A 37 6.05 -8.89 2.25
N TRP A 38 5.37 -8.78 1.11
CA TRP A 38 4.03 -9.34 0.93
C TRP A 38 4.02 -10.86 0.96
N VAL A 39 4.96 -11.49 0.23
CA VAL A 39 5.12 -12.94 0.21
C VAL A 39 5.43 -13.49 1.60
N ASP A 40 6.25 -12.78 2.36
CA ASP A 40 6.65 -13.14 3.73
C ASP A 40 5.61 -12.76 4.80
N GLU A 41 4.39 -12.37 4.39
CA GLU A 41 3.29 -11.93 5.26
C GLU A 41 3.69 -10.85 6.29
N LYS A 42 4.66 -10.00 5.94
CA LYS A 42 5.13 -8.90 6.81
C LYS A 42 4.17 -7.73 6.86
N TYR A 43 3.29 -7.63 5.87
CA TYR A 43 2.20 -6.67 5.86
C TYR A 43 0.90 -7.37 6.29
N ASN A 44 0.24 -6.82 7.30
CA ASN A 44 -1.07 -7.28 7.76
C ASN A 44 -2.07 -6.12 7.61
N ILE A 45 -3.17 -6.38 6.91
CA ILE A 45 -4.29 -5.45 6.82
C ILE A 45 -5.22 -5.75 8.00
N THR A 46 -4.87 -5.27 9.18
CA THR A 46 -5.76 -5.33 10.33
C THR A 46 -6.88 -4.31 10.16
N ASN A 47 -8.03 -4.73 9.62
CA ASN A 47 -9.30 -4.01 9.76
C ASN A 47 -9.90 -4.34 11.12
N PHE A 48 -9.36 -3.76 12.19
CA PHE A 48 -10.12 -3.66 13.44
C PHE A 48 -11.11 -2.51 13.36
N SER A 49 -12.04 -2.56 12.39
CA SER A 49 -13.37 -2.02 12.65
C SER A 49 -13.99 -2.96 13.68
N LYS A 50 -13.68 -2.72 14.96
CA LYS A 50 -14.45 -3.28 16.07
C LYS A 50 -15.91 -2.90 15.82
N MET A 51 -16.71 -3.86 15.39
CA MET A 51 -17.93 -4.31 16.05
C MET A 51 -18.69 -5.20 15.06
N ASP A 52 -18.71 -6.48 15.38
CA ASP A 52 -19.84 -7.34 15.06
C ASP A 52 -21.10 -6.65 15.62
N GLU A 53 -21.86 -5.96 14.77
CA GLU A 53 -23.28 -5.73 15.03
C GLU A 53 -24.06 -6.47 13.95
N GLU A 54 -24.72 -7.53 14.37
CA GLU A 54 -25.75 -8.25 13.62
C GLU A 54 -26.72 -7.21 13.03
N LYS A 55 -26.61 -6.94 11.72
CA LYS A 55 -27.65 -6.21 11.01
C LYS A 55 -28.87 -7.12 10.90
N ASN A 56 -29.77 -7.05 11.89
CA ASN A 56 -31.10 -7.61 11.78
C ASN A 56 -31.93 -6.71 10.85
N TYR A 57 -32.19 -7.18 9.63
CA TYR A 57 -33.02 -6.51 8.62
C TYR A 57 -34.53 -6.69 8.87
N SER A 58 -34.97 -7.01 10.09
CA SER A 58 -36.40 -7.24 10.38
C SER A 58 -37.27 -5.97 10.38
N ASP A 59 -36.67 -4.78 10.44
CA ASP A 59 -37.43 -3.54 10.69
C ASP A 59 -37.52 -2.60 9.47
N LEU A 60 -37.33 -3.13 8.25
CA LEU A 60 -37.76 -2.42 7.04
C LEU A 60 -39.25 -2.72 6.80
N HIS A 61 -40.11 -1.89 7.40
CA HIS A 61 -41.43 -1.53 6.87
C HIS A 61 -41.47 -0.03 6.61
#